data_AF-A0A800IFB3-F1
#
_entry.id   AF-A0A800IFB3-F1
#
_cell.length_a   1.000
_cell.length_b   1.000
_cell.length_c   1.000
_cell.angle_alpha   90.00
_cell.angle_beta   90.00
_cell.angle_gamma   90.00
#
_symmetry.space_group_name_H-M   'P 1'
#
loop_
_entity.id
_entity.type
_entity.pdbx_description
1 polymer ?
#
loop_
_entity_poly.entity_id
_entity_poly.type
_entity_poly.pdbx_seq_one_letter_code
_entity_poly.pdbx_strand_id
1 'polypeptide(L)'
;MIGDPKQAIYGFRGGDIHAYLQAALAVDYRWHMDTNWRSSEAMVEAYNGLFSGDNPTQPKALFGAGIDYVKVQASAHAAANAADNLLAKGAAMHY
;
A
#
# COMPACT_ATOMS: atom_id res chain seq x y z
N MET A 1 7.95 16.44 3.45
CA MET A 1 8.18 15.16 4.17
C MET A 1 7.72 14.03 3.25
N ILE A 2 8.42 12.89 3.23
CA ILE A 2 8.03 11.70 2.47
C ILE A 2 7.86 10.55 3.46
N GLY A 3 6.83 9.72 3.27
CA GLY A 3 6.57 8.54 4.10
C GLY A 3 5.29 7.83 3.69
N ASP A 4 5.05 6.67 4.29
CA ASP A 4 3.77 5.94 4.17
C ASP A 4 3.19 5.71 5.57
N PRO A 5 2.12 6.43 5.95
CA PRO A 5 1.50 6.28 7.27
C PRO A 5 0.94 4.87 7.49
N LYS A 6 0.62 4.13 6.41
CA LYS A 6 0.16 2.73 6.48
C LYS A 6 1.24 1.77 6.99
N GLN A 7 2.51 2.18 6.98
CA GLN A 7 3.66 1.37 7.40
C GLN A 7 4.21 1.78 8.78
N ALA A 8 3.50 2.62 9.53
CA ALA A 8 3.93 3.10 10.84
C ALA A 8 3.82 2.02 11.93
N ILE A 9 4.83 1.15 12.04
CA ILE A 9 4.85 -0.01 12.95
C ILE A 9 5.73 0.16 14.20
N TYR A 10 6.43 1.28 14.35
CA TYR A 10 7.42 1.49 15.42
C TYR A 10 6.88 2.28 16.64
N GLY A 11 5.57 2.18 16.93
CA GLY A 11 4.95 2.86 18.08
C GLY A 11 5.59 2.52 19.43
N PHE A 12 6.06 1.28 19.60
CA PHE A 12 6.75 0.81 20.81
C PHE A 12 8.11 1.50 21.07
N ARG A 13 8.68 2.19 20.07
CA ARG A 13 9.91 2.99 20.19
C ARG A 13 9.64 4.49 20.27
N GLY A 14 8.39 4.88 20.54
CA GLY A 14 7.96 6.27 20.53
C GLY A 14 7.72 6.84 19.14
N GLY A 15 7.55 5.99 18.12
CA GLY A 15 7.11 6.45 16.80
C GLY A 15 5.69 7.02 16.90
N ASP A 16 5.53 8.31 16.59
CA ASP A 16 4.24 9.00 16.66
C ASP A 16 3.67 9.27 15.26
N ILE A 17 2.59 8.56 14.93
CA ILE A 17 1.85 8.75 13.69
C ILE A 17 1.15 10.12 13.64
N HIS A 18 0.80 10.71 14.78
CA HIS A 18 0.11 12.01 14.82
C HIS A 18 1.03 13.12 14.34
N ALA A 19 2.32 13.08 14.65
CA ALA A 19 3.30 14.01 14.09
C ALA A 19 3.26 14.02 12.54
N TYR A 20 3.19 12.84 11.91
CA TYR A 20 3.04 12.73 10.46
C TYR A 20 1.71 13.33 9.98
N LEU A 21 0.60 12.98 10.64
CA LEU A 21 -0.73 13.46 10.27
C LEU A 21 -0.86 14.98 10.39
N GLN A 22 -0.32 15.58 11.46
CA GLN A 22 -0.28 17.03 11.64
C GLN A 22 0.55 17.71 10.54
N ALA A 23 1.72 17.16 10.22
CA ALA A 23 2.54 17.66 9.12
C ALA A 23 1.83 17.53 7.75
N ALA A 24 1.09 16.44 7.53
CA ALA A 24 0.28 16.26 6.31
C ALA A 24 -0.88 17.27 6.24
N LEU A 25 -1.49 17.64 7.37
CA LEU A 25 -2.55 18.65 7.42
C LEU A 25 -2.03 20.08 7.18
N ALA A 26 -0.78 20.37 7.54
CA ALA A 26 -0.20 21.70 7.47
C ALA A 26 0.41 22.08 6.10
N VAL A 27 0.36 21.20 5.10
CA VAL A 27 0.93 21.46 3.76
C VAL A 27 -0.13 21.87 2.74
N ASP A 28 0.22 22.80 1.85
CA ASP A 28 -0.63 23.24 0.74
C ASP A 28 -0.80 22.16 -0.35
N TYR A 29 0.20 21.29 -0.50
CA TYR A 29 0.24 20.27 -1.54
C TYR A 29 0.61 18.89 -1.00
N ARG A 30 -0.09 17.87 -1.48
CA ARG A 30 0.19 16.45 -1.20
C ARG A 30 0.29 15.70 -2.52
N TRP A 31 1.25 14.79 -2.59
CA TRP A 31 1.51 13.97 -3.77
C TRP A 31 1.49 12.51 -3.38
N HIS A 32 1.01 11.66 -4.28
CA HIS A 32 0.94 10.22 -4.10
C HIS A 32 1.76 9.52 -5.19
N MET A 33 2.45 8.45 -4.80
CA MET A 33 3.07 7.52 -5.75
C MET A 33 2.07 6.40 -5.99
N ASP A 34 1.36 6.46 -7.11
CA ASP A 34 0.26 5.56 -7.45
C ASP A 34 0.73 4.25 -8.11
N THR A 35 1.98 4.18 -8.58
CA THR A 35 2.50 3.06 -9.34
C THR A 35 3.56 2.29 -8.55
N ASN A 36 3.35 0.98 -8.39
CA ASN A 36 4.31 0.04 -7.82
C ASN A 36 5.25 -0.48 -8.92
N TRP A 37 6.55 -0.20 -8.77
CA TRP A 37 7.60 -0.59 -9.70
C TRP A 37 8.40 -1.82 -9.27
N ARG A 38 8.03 -2.46 -8.15
CA ARG A 38 8.81 -3.54 -7.52
C ARG A 38 8.15 -4.90 -7.63
N SER A 39 6.85 -4.96 -7.39
CA SER A 39 6.08 -6.20 -7.25
C SER A 39 5.45 -6.63 -8.56
N SER A 40 5.06 -7.91 -8.64
CA SER A 40 4.31 -8.42 -9.79
C SER A 40 2.88 -7.88 -9.81
N GLU A 41 2.25 -7.91 -10.98
CA GLU A 41 0.85 -7.52 -11.15
C GLU A 41 -0.08 -8.29 -10.20
N ALA A 42 -0.01 -9.62 -10.20
CA ALA A 42 -0.80 -10.47 -9.31
C ALA A 42 -0.62 -10.12 -7.81
N MET A 43 0.60 -9.77 -7.38
CA MET A 43 0.84 -9.37 -6.00
C MET A 43 0.18 -8.02 -5.67
N VAL A 44 0.27 -7.05 -6.59
CA VAL A 44 -0.38 -5.74 -6.42
C VAL A 44 -1.90 -5.89 -6.40
N GLU A 45 -2.46 -6.74 -7.25
CA GLU A 45 -3.89 -7.06 -7.28
C GLU A 45 -4.36 -7.70 -5.98
N ALA A 46 -3.66 -8.72 -5.49
CA ALA A 46 -4.00 -9.36 -4.22
C ALA A 46 -3.96 -8.38 -3.04
N TYR A 47 -2.93 -7.51 -3.01
CA TYR A 47 -2.80 -6.49 -1.98
C TYR A 47 -3.92 -5.44 -2.07
N ASN A 48 -4.25 -4.98 -3.28
CA ASN A 48 -5.40 -4.10 -3.51
C ASN A 48 -6.70 -4.76 -3.04
N GLY A 49 -6.96 -6.01 -3.42
CA GLY A 49 -8.15 -6.74 -2.98
C GLY A 49 -8.23 -6.90 -1.46
N LEU A 50 -7.10 -7.14 -0.80
CA LEU A 50 -7.04 -7.32 0.65
C LEU A 50 -7.29 -6.02 1.43
N PHE A 51 -6.78 -4.88 0.98
CA PHE A 51 -6.76 -3.64 1.78
C PHE A 51 -7.73 -2.55 1.32
N SER A 52 -8.42 -2.70 0.18
CA SER A 52 -9.30 -1.64 -0.34
C SER A 52 -10.60 -1.43 0.40
N GLY A 53 -10.95 -2.30 1.36
CA GLY A 53 -12.21 -2.18 2.09
C GLY A 53 -13.46 -2.47 1.24
N ASP A 54 -13.29 -2.98 0.02
CA ASP A 54 -14.40 -3.41 -0.86
C ASP A 54 -15.12 -4.65 -0.31
N ASN A 55 -14.51 -5.34 0.66
CA ASN A 55 -15.11 -6.47 1.34
C ASN A 55 -16.00 -5.99 2.51
N PRO A 56 -17.32 -6.28 2.50
CA PRO A 56 -18.26 -5.81 3.52
C PRO A 56 -17.98 -6.36 4.94
N THR A 57 -17.14 -7.38 5.08
CA THR A 57 -16.72 -7.91 6.38
C THR A 57 -15.45 -7.24 6.93
N GLN A 58 -14.80 -6.36 6.17
CA GLN A 58 -13.61 -5.66 6.63
C GLN A 58 -13.94 -4.45 7.52
N PRO A 59 -13.10 -4.15 8.52
CA PRO A 59 -13.21 -2.92 9.29
C PRO A 59 -13.02 -1.70 8.38
N LYS A 60 -13.97 -0.76 8.40
CA LYS A 60 -13.85 0.53 7.68
C LYS A 60 -12.62 1.36 8.05
N ALA A 61 -11.99 1.10 9.19
CA ALA A 61 -10.81 1.81 9.68
C ALA A 61 -9.61 0.87 9.84
N LEU A 62 -9.27 0.11 8.78
CA LEU A 62 -8.27 -0.96 8.83
C LEU A 62 -6.88 -0.50 9.33
N PHE A 63 -6.47 0.73 9.00
CA PHE A 63 -5.21 1.32 9.46
C PHE A 63 -5.38 2.31 10.64
N GLY A 64 -6.61 2.59 11.05
CA GLY A 64 -6.92 3.56 12.11
C GLY A 64 -6.54 5.01 11.78
N ALA A 65 -6.76 5.91 12.74
CA ALA A 65 -6.27 7.31 12.72
C ALA A 65 -6.57 8.14 11.44
N GLY A 66 -7.63 7.79 10.69
CA GLY A 66 -7.97 8.47 9.42
C GLY A 66 -7.00 8.15 8.28
N ILE A 67 -6.31 7.01 8.34
CA ILE A 67 -5.38 6.54 7.31
C ILE A 67 -6.14 5.62 6.35
N ASP A 68 -6.32 6.07 5.12
CA ASP A 68 -7.01 5.30 4.08
C ASP A 68 -6.02 4.53 3.20
N TYR A 69 -6.47 3.36 2.74
CA TYR A 69 -5.81 2.65 1.66
C TYR A 69 -6.22 3.22 0.30
N VAL A 70 -5.23 3.49 -0.54
CA VAL A 70 -5.45 3.90 -1.94
C VAL A 70 -4.89 2.81 -2.83
N LYS A 71 -5.71 2.31 -3.75
CA LYS A 71 -5.28 1.31 -4.74
C LYS A 71 -4.11 1.85 -5.55
N VAL A 72 -3.13 0.98 -5.80
CA VAL A 72 -1.96 1.31 -6.61
C VAL A 72 -1.93 0.46 -7.88
N GLN A 73 -1.34 1.00 -8.93
CA GLN A 73 -1.14 0.34 -10.22
C GLN A 73 0.12 -0.52 -10.19
N ALA A 74 0.12 -1.64 -10.91
CA ALA A 74 1.35 -2.38 -11.18
C ALA A 74 2.06 -1.82 -12.41
N SER A 75 3.37 -1.61 -12.33
CA SER A 75 4.16 -1.22 -13.50
C SER A 75 4.46 -2.41 -14.38
N ALA A 76 4.27 -2.27 -15.70
CA ALA A 76 4.74 -3.24 -16.69
C ALA A 76 6.28 -3.43 -16.66
N HIS A 77 7.02 -2.47 -16.09
CA HIS A 77 8.47 -2.48 -16.01
C HIS A 77 9.01 -3.05 -14.69
N ALA A 78 8.15 -3.52 -13.79
CA ALA A 78 8.62 -4.18 -12.57
C ALA A 78 9.37 -5.47 -12.95
N ALA A 79 10.61 -5.65 -12.47
CA ALA A 79 11.39 -6.86 -12.75
C ALA A 79 10.65 -8.15 -12.34
N ALA A 80 9.76 -8.05 -11.35
CA ALA A 80 8.89 -9.13 -10.92
C ALA A 80 7.89 -9.60 -12.00
N ASN A 81 7.61 -8.79 -13.03
CA ASN A 81 6.73 -9.12 -14.16
C ASN A 81 7.46 -9.79 -15.34
N ALA A 82 8.77 -10.06 -15.24
CA ALA A 82 9.49 -10.76 -16.30
C ALA A 82 8.90 -12.16 -16.56
N ALA A 83 8.76 -12.55 -17.83
CA ALA A 83 8.10 -13.80 -18.27
C ALA A 83 8.70 -15.08 -17.66
N ASP A 84 9.99 -15.03 -17.28
CA ASP A 84 10.73 -16.14 -16.68
C ASP A 84 10.89 -16.03 -15.15
N ASN A 85 10.19 -15.10 -14.51
CA ASN A 85 10.20 -15.01 -13.05
C ASN A 85 9.42 -16.18 -12.43
N LEU A 86 10.14 -17.22 -12.02
CA LEU A 86 9.61 -18.41 -11.34
C LEU A 86 8.83 -18.06 -10.06
N LEU A 87 9.18 -16.95 -9.38
CA LEU A 87 8.49 -16.49 -8.17
C LEU A 87 7.14 -15.82 -8.48
N ALA A 88 6.98 -15.22 -9.67
CA ALA A 88 5.71 -14.65 -10.10
C ALA A 88 4.73 -15.73 -10.59
N LYS A 89 5.24 -16.85 -11.13
CA LYS A 89 4.43 -17.98 -11.59
C LYS A 89 3.62 -18.66 -10.47
N GLY A 90 4.10 -18.60 -9.22
CA GLY A 90 3.40 -19.17 -8.05
C GLY A 90 2.34 -18.26 -7.42
N ALA A 91 2.31 -16.97 -7.76
CA ALA A 91 1.37 -16.01 -7.18
C ALA A 91 -0.02 -16.01 -7.85
N ALA A 92 -0.12 -16.56 -9.06
CA ALA A 92 -1.38 -16.76 -9.78
C ALA A 92 -2.12 -18.03 -9.30
N MET A 93 -2.33 -18.17 -7.99
CA MET A 93 -3.31 -19.14 -7.50
C MET A 93 -4.66 -18.43 -7.51
N HIS A 94 -5.44 -18.71 -8.55
CA HIS A 94 -6.84 -18.31 -8.63
C HIS A 94 -7.59 -18.88 -7.42
N TYR A 95 -8.14 -18.00 -6.58
CA TYR A 95 -9.12 -18.32 -5.54
C TYR A 95 -10.52 -17.93 -6.02
#